data_AF-A0A9E9MG14-F1
#
_entry.id   AF-A0A9E9MG14-F1
#
_cell.length_a   1.000
_cell.length_b   1.000
_cell.length_c   1.000
_cell.angle_alpha   90.00
_cell.angle_beta   90.00
_cell.angle_gamma   90.00
#
_symmetry.space_group_name_H-M   'P 1'
#
loop_
_entity.id
_entity.type
_entity.pdbx_description
1 polymer ?
#
loop_
_entity_poly.entity_id
_entity_poly.type
_entity_poly.pdbx_seq_one_letter_code
_entity_poly.pdbx_strand_id
1 'polypeptide(L)'
;MIIPLFLNEALLNRVSLSSIDLENTIKSLGLDVLNYGVIDKETDKVELIVQDDRESLLNMIRKYLMKKPIHEEVHVFWSNLNKYSILCDIKFVLENLDNIFDEDWDFWIIGGNKKWVIENYHEEELSIFLLN
;
A
#
# COMPACT_ATOMS: atom_id res chain seq x y z
N MET A 1 4.09 -19.07 -0.22
CA MET A 1 3.85 -17.78 -0.89
C MET A 1 5.11 -17.36 -1.64
N ILE A 2 4.96 -16.49 -2.63
CA ILE A 2 5.98 -16.01 -3.57
C ILE A 2 6.56 -14.71 -3.03
N ILE A 3 7.87 -14.54 -3.10
CA ILE A 3 8.53 -13.28 -2.73
C ILE A 3 8.30 -12.25 -3.86
N PRO A 4 7.96 -10.98 -3.56
CA PRO A 4 7.90 -9.92 -4.58
C PRO A 4 9.16 -9.90 -5.46
N LEU A 5 8.97 -9.85 -6.77
CA LEU A 5 10.02 -10.08 -7.76
C LEU A 5 11.15 -9.05 -7.68
N PHE A 6 10.83 -7.81 -7.31
CA PHE A 6 11.84 -6.75 -7.19
C PHE A 6 12.78 -6.92 -5.99
N LEU A 7 12.46 -7.79 -5.01
CA LEU A 7 13.29 -7.99 -3.82
C LEU A 7 14.46 -8.93 -4.11
N ASN A 8 15.64 -8.34 -4.34
CA ASN A 8 16.91 -9.06 -4.36
C ASN A 8 17.46 -9.31 -2.94
N GLU A 9 18.56 -10.07 -2.83
CA GLU A 9 19.18 -10.41 -1.53
C GLU A 9 19.51 -9.19 -0.65
N ALA A 10 19.94 -8.07 -1.26
CA ALA A 10 20.27 -6.86 -0.51
C ALA A 10 19.02 -6.19 0.08
N LEU A 11 17.91 -6.17 -0.68
CA LEU A 11 16.64 -5.60 -0.24
C LEU A 11 15.90 -6.49 0.76
N LEU A 12 16.05 -7.82 0.66
CA LEU A 12 15.45 -8.76 1.60
C LEU A 12 15.89 -8.53 3.05
N ASN A 13 17.11 -8.01 3.28
CA ASN A 13 17.59 -7.66 4.62
C ASN A 13 16.98 -6.38 5.20
N ARG A 14 16.17 -5.65 4.42
CA ARG A 14 15.55 -4.38 4.81
C ARG A 14 14.04 -4.49 5.05
N VAL A 15 13.46 -5.67 4.83
CA VAL A 15 12.02 -5.92 4.94
C VAL A 15 11.75 -7.20 5.71
N SER A 16 10.56 -7.31 6.29
CA SER A 16 10.04 -8.58 6.81
C SER A 16 8.94 -9.09 5.89
N LEU A 17 9.04 -10.36 5.47
CA LEU A 17 7.99 -11.00 4.68
C LEU A 17 6.82 -11.41 5.58
N SER A 18 5.59 -11.12 5.13
CA SER A 18 4.38 -11.38 5.89
C SER A 18 3.32 -12.09 5.03
N SER A 19 2.59 -13.01 5.66
CA SER A 19 1.52 -13.79 5.03
C SER A 19 0.13 -13.45 5.56
N ILE A 20 -0.01 -12.27 6.17
CA ILE A 20 -1.31 -11.84 6.69
C ILE A 20 -2.27 -11.49 5.57
N ASP A 21 -3.54 -11.70 5.85
CA ASP A 21 -4.64 -11.46 4.94
C ASP A 21 -4.96 -9.96 4.83
N LEU A 22 -4.99 -9.45 3.61
CA LEU A 22 -5.27 -8.05 3.31
C LEU A 22 -6.66 -7.64 3.78
N GLU A 23 -7.69 -8.41 3.44
CA GLU A 23 -9.07 -8.03 3.74
C GLU A 23 -9.32 -7.92 5.25
N ASN A 24 -8.85 -8.91 6.03
CA ASN A 24 -8.94 -8.87 7.47
C ASN A 24 -8.12 -7.70 8.05
N THR A 25 -6.99 -7.38 7.45
CA THR A 25 -6.19 -6.22 7.86
C THR A 25 -6.98 -4.93 7.65
N ILE A 26 -7.56 -4.71 6.46
CA ILE A 26 -8.37 -3.52 6.17
C ILE A 26 -9.63 -3.46 7.06
N LYS A 27 -10.36 -4.57 7.21
CA LYS A 27 -11.54 -4.65 8.11
C LYS A 27 -11.18 -4.30 9.55
N SER A 28 -9.99 -4.67 10.03
CA SER A 28 -9.52 -4.31 11.37
C SER A 28 -9.28 -2.81 11.58
N LEU A 29 -9.17 -2.03 10.50
CA LEU A 29 -9.09 -0.58 10.49
C LEU A 29 -10.48 0.09 10.53
N GLY A 30 -11.54 -0.72 10.59
CA GLY A 30 -12.93 -0.29 10.52
C GLY A 30 -13.31 0.26 9.14
N LEU A 31 -12.66 -0.23 8.09
CA LEU A 31 -13.00 0.05 6.70
C LEU A 31 -13.79 -1.13 6.13
N ASP A 32 -14.76 -0.84 5.28
CA ASP A 32 -15.48 -1.86 4.53
C ASP A 32 -14.68 -2.24 3.28
N VAL A 33 -14.78 -3.53 2.92
CA VAL A 33 -14.00 -4.13 1.83
C VAL A 33 -14.95 -4.80 0.86
N LEU A 34 -14.87 -4.40 -0.40
CA LEU A 34 -15.55 -5.00 -1.54
C LEU A 34 -14.75 -6.21 -2.06
N ASN A 35 -15.18 -6.79 -3.17
CA ASN A 35 -14.45 -7.91 -3.78
C ASN A 35 -12.99 -7.52 -4.09
N TYR A 36 -12.08 -8.49 -3.96
CA TYR A 36 -10.66 -8.35 -4.29
C TYR A 36 -9.87 -7.36 -3.42
N GLY A 37 -10.35 -7.06 -2.21
CA GLY A 37 -9.64 -6.19 -1.28
C GLY A 37 -9.85 -4.69 -1.50
N VAL A 38 -10.69 -4.31 -2.46
CA VAL A 38 -11.02 -2.91 -2.74
C VAL A 38 -11.72 -2.27 -1.54
N ILE A 39 -11.25 -1.11 -1.11
CA ILE A 39 -11.83 -0.38 0.01
C ILE A 39 -13.10 0.34 -0.45
N ASP A 40 -14.18 0.21 0.31
CA ASP A 40 -15.41 0.95 0.02
C ASP A 40 -15.20 2.46 0.19
N LYS A 41 -15.39 3.19 -0.90
CA LYS A 41 -15.20 4.64 -1.00
C LYS A 41 -16.36 5.43 -0.40
N GLU A 42 -17.50 4.77 -0.16
CA GLU A 42 -18.63 5.38 0.54
C GLU A 42 -18.38 5.44 2.06
N THR A 43 -17.21 5.00 2.54
CA THR A 43 -16.81 5.17 3.93
C THR A 43 -16.47 6.64 4.22
N ASP A 44 -16.88 7.15 5.39
CA ASP A 44 -16.61 8.54 5.88
C ASP A 44 -15.10 8.82 6.16
N LYS A 45 -14.21 7.98 5.64
CA LYS A 45 -12.76 7.96 5.91
C LYS A 45 -11.92 8.33 4.69
N VAL A 46 -12.53 8.47 3.51
CA VAL A 46 -11.84 8.85 2.28
C VAL A 46 -11.36 10.31 2.34
N GLU A 47 -10.07 10.53 2.13
CA GLU A 47 -9.46 11.86 2.00
C GLU A 47 -9.27 12.26 0.53
N LEU A 48 -8.89 11.30 -0.32
CA LEU A 48 -8.59 11.54 -1.74
C LEU A 48 -9.05 10.36 -2.57
N ILE A 49 -9.64 10.65 -3.73
CA ILE A 49 -9.81 9.72 -4.85
C ILE A 49 -9.40 10.47 -6.11
N VAL A 50 -8.50 9.88 -6.89
CA VAL A 50 -8.02 10.48 -8.14
C VAL A 50 -7.71 9.38 -9.14
N GLN A 51 -8.10 9.61 -10.40
CA GLN A 51 -7.72 8.78 -11.52
C GLN A 51 -6.82 9.61 -12.43
N ASP A 52 -5.59 9.16 -12.65
CA ASP A 52 -4.58 9.93 -13.38
C ASP A 52 -3.50 9.00 -13.92
N ASP A 53 -2.60 9.51 -14.75
CA ASP A 53 -1.50 8.72 -15.29
C ASP A 53 -0.55 8.21 -14.20
N ARG A 54 0.14 7.11 -14.50
CA ARG A 54 1.15 6.47 -13.63
C ARG A 54 2.08 7.45 -12.92
N GLU A 55 2.69 8.40 -13.63
CA GLU A 55 3.70 9.30 -13.05
C GLU A 55 3.04 10.31 -12.11
N SER A 56 1.85 10.78 -12.46
CA SER A 56 1.03 11.62 -11.59
C SER A 56 0.67 10.92 -10.29
N LEU A 57 0.22 9.65 -10.34
CA LEU A 57 -0.11 8.87 -9.14
C LEU A 57 1.11 8.61 -8.25
N LEU A 58 2.23 8.16 -8.83
CA LEU A 58 3.48 7.99 -8.10
C LEU A 58 3.88 9.26 -7.35
N ASN A 59 3.79 10.42 -8.03
CA ASN A 59 4.13 11.69 -7.43
C ASN A 59 3.18 12.11 -6.31
N MET A 60 1.89 11.77 -6.40
CA MET A 60 0.94 11.98 -5.31
C MET A 60 1.26 11.11 -4.10
N ILE A 61 1.57 9.83 -4.31
CA ILE A 61 1.98 8.90 -3.24
C ILE A 61 3.27 9.41 -2.57
N ARG A 62 4.30 9.76 -3.35
CA ARG A 62 5.56 10.33 -2.82
C ARG A 62 5.28 11.57 -1.98
N LYS A 63 4.49 12.52 -2.49
CA LYS A 63 4.12 13.76 -1.77
C LYS A 63 3.37 13.46 -0.47
N TYR A 64 2.50 12.45 -0.45
CA TYR A 64 1.79 12.05 0.76
C TYR A 64 2.74 11.45 1.80
N LEU A 65 3.56 10.47 1.40
CA LEU A 65 4.52 9.79 2.26
C LEU A 65 5.61 10.72 2.81
N MET A 66 6.06 11.71 2.04
CA MET A 66 7.04 12.71 2.50
C MET A 66 6.55 13.61 3.65
N LYS A 67 5.23 13.64 3.92
CA LYS A 67 4.65 14.35 5.07
C LYS A 67 4.63 13.51 6.35
N LYS A 68 5.02 12.24 6.28
CA LYS A 68 5.01 11.28 7.39
C LYS A 68 6.43 11.10 7.96
N PRO A 69 6.60 10.57 9.18
CA PRO A 69 7.90 10.21 9.72
C PRO A 69 8.59 9.17 8.82
N ILE A 70 9.81 9.46 8.37
CA ILE A 70 10.52 8.66 7.37
C ILE A 70 10.80 7.21 7.79
N HIS A 71 10.85 6.95 9.10
CA HIS A 71 11.03 5.61 9.70
C HIS A 71 9.74 5.04 10.31
N GLU A 72 8.57 5.62 9.99
CA GLU A 72 7.30 4.98 10.32
C GLU A 72 7.23 3.62 9.60
N GLU A 73 6.89 2.57 10.34
CA GLU A 73 6.65 1.24 9.78
C GLU A 73 5.40 1.29 8.91
N VAL A 74 5.42 0.56 7.80
CA VAL A 74 4.30 0.40 6.88
C VAL A 74 4.22 -1.05 6.42
N HIS A 75 3.03 -1.45 6.02
CA HIS A 75 2.76 -2.75 5.43
C HIS A 75 2.31 -2.57 3.99
N VAL A 76 3.06 -3.14 3.05
CA VAL A 76 2.74 -3.13 1.61
C VAL A 76 2.18 -4.48 1.18
N PHE A 77 1.05 -4.44 0.49
CA PHE A 77 0.33 -5.60 -0.04
C PHE A 77 0.14 -5.49 -1.53
N TRP A 78 -0.08 -6.62 -2.20
CA TRP A 78 -0.42 -6.70 -3.62
C TRP A 78 -1.65 -7.59 -3.81
N SER A 79 -2.38 -7.42 -4.91
CA SER A 79 -3.62 -8.17 -5.16
C SER A 79 -3.38 -9.66 -5.41
N ASN A 80 -2.18 -10.07 -5.81
CA ASN A 80 -1.83 -11.48 -5.89
C ASN A 80 -1.67 -12.10 -4.49
N LEU A 81 -2.74 -12.75 -4.02
CA LEU A 81 -2.82 -13.44 -2.73
C LEU A 81 -1.75 -14.53 -2.51
N ASN A 82 -1.08 -14.99 -3.56
CA ASN A 82 0.03 -15.93 -3.41
C ASN A 82 1.36 -15.23 -3.09
N LYS A 83 1.44 -13.90 -3.11
CA LYS A 83 2.66 -13.13 -2.78
C LYS A 83 2.72 -12.77 -1.31
N TYR A 84 3.93 -12.75 -0.75
CA TYR A 84 4.20 -12.14 0.55
C TYR A 84 3.97 -10.64 0.46
N SER A 85 3.24 -10.11 1.45
CA SER A 85 3.28 -8.69 1.76
C SER A 85 4.59 -8.39 2.50
N ILE A 86 4.96 -7.11 2.57
CA ILE A 86 6.19 -6.69 3.26
C ILE A 86 5.90 -5.70 4.39
N LEU A 87 6.59 -5.89 5.51
CA LEU A 87 6.79 -4.87 6.55
C LEU A 87 8.11 -4.16 6.28
N CYS A 88 8.06 -2.84 6.17
CA CYS A 88 9.23 -1.99 5.94
C CYS A 88 9.00 -0.59 6.50
N ASP A 89 9.94 0.34 6.29
CA ASP A 89 9.75 1.74 6.65
C ASP A 89 9.39 2.61 5.43
N ILE A 90 8.85 3.81 5.66
CA ILE A 90 8.51 4.76 4.59
C ILE A 90 9.72 5.07 3.70
N LYS A 91 10.93 5.12 4.28
CA LYS A 91 12.17 5.28 3.51
C LYS A 91 12.31 4.21 2.44
N PHE A 92 12.14 2.94 2.79
CA PHE A 92 12.20 1.82 1.86
C PHE A 92 11.15 1.97 0.75
N VAL A 93 9.91 2.33 1.10
CA VAL A 93 8.84 2.53 0.13
C VAL A 93 9.20 3.64 -0.85
N LEU A 94 9.67 4.80 -0.37
CA LEU A 94 10.06 5.92 -1.24
C LEU A 94 11.20 5.57 -2.19
N GLU A 95 12.19 4.79 -1.73
CA GLU A 95 13.32 4.34 -2.56
C GLU A 95 12.93 3.30 -3.61
N ASN A 96 11.81 2.60 -3.42
CA ASN A 96 11.40 1.46 -4.26
C ASN A 96 9.97 1.60 -4.80
N LEU A 97 9.37 2.79 -4.76
CA LEU A 97 7.95 2.98 -5.04
C LEU A 97 7.60 2.56 -6.46
N ASP A 98 8.45 2.89 -7.43
CA ASP A 98 8.27 2.52 -8.84
C ASP A 98 8.20 0.99 -8.99
N ASN A 99 9.07 0.26 -8.30
CA ASN A 99 9.08 -1.20 -8.29
C ASN A 99 7.86 -1.79 -7.55
N ILE A 100 7.42 -1.17 -6.45
CA ILE A 100 6.22 -1.58 -5.72
C ILE A 100 4.98 -1.45 -6.61
N PHE A 101 4.91 -0.35 -7.36
CA PHE A 101 3.83 -0.06 -8.31
C PHE A 101 3.85 -1.05 -9.48
N ASP A 102 5.02 -1.39 -10.02
CA ASP A 102 5.14 -2.27 -11.18
C ASP A 102 5.08 -3.77 -10.82
N GLU A 103 5.10 -4.11 -9.52
CA GLU A 103 5.10 -5.51 -9.05
C GLU A 103 3.77 -6.22 -9.30
N ASP A 104 2.64 -5.50 -9.20
CA ASP A 104 1.30 -6.05 -9.45
C ASP A 104 0.32 -4.96 -9.87
N TRP A 105 -0.88 -5.35 -10.32
CA TRP A 105 -1.89 -4.39 -10.80
C TRP A 105 -2.44 -3.49 -9.70
N ASP A 106 -2.57 -4.03 -8.48
CA ASP A 106 -3.08 -3.32 -7.33
C ASP A 106 -2.13 -3.47 -6.15
N PHE A 107 -2.03 -2.43 -5.35
CA PHE A 107 -1.32 -2.50 -4.09
C PHE A 107 -1.93 -1.60 -3.02
N TRP A 108 -1.64 -1.96 -1.77
CA TRP A 108 -2.05 -1.19 -0.60
C TRP A 108 -0.83 -0.89 0.26
N ILE A 109 -0.76 0.32 0.80
CA ILE A 109 0.23 0.72 1.81
C ILE A 109 -0.54 1.14 3.06
N ILE A 110 -0.39 0.36 4.13
CA ILE A 110 -1.05 0.59 5.41
C ILE A 110 -0.02 1.16 6.38
N GLY A 111 -0.30 2.32 6.97
CA GLY A 111 0.54 2.90 8.02
C GLY A 111 0.57 1.99 9.25
N GLY A 112 1.75 1.72 9.81
CA GLY A 112 1.91 0.89 11.00
C GLY A 112 1.24 1.49 12.25
N ASN A 113 1.01 2.81 12.25
CA ASN A 113 0.18 3.48 13.26
C ASN A 113 -1.33 3.23 13.11
N LYS A 114 -1.75 2.54 12.03
CA LYS A 114 -3.14 2.24 11.68
C LYS A 114 -4.04 3.46 11.53
N LYS A 115 -3.46 4.60 11.13
CA LYS A 115 -4.18 5.88 10.96
C LYS A 115 -4.45 6.25 9.51
N TRP A 116 -3.90 5.50 8.55
CA TRP A 116 -4.05 5.81 7.15
C TRP A 116 -3.80 4.58 6.27
N VAL A 117 -4.41 4.58 5.09
CA VAL A 117 -4.22 3.58 4.04
C VAL A 117 -4.11 4.30 2.71
N ILE A 118 -3.17 3.86 1.87
CA ILE A 118 -3.12 4.19 0.44
C ILE A 118 -3.55 2.92 -0.31
N GLU A 119 -4.46 3.08 -1.25
CA GLU A 119 -4.87 2.05 -2.20
C GLU A 119 -4.59 2.56 -3.61
N ASN A 120 -3.91 1.74 -4.42
CA ASN A 120 -3.82 1.92 -5.85
C ASN A 120 -4.49 0.73 -6.53
N TYR A 121 -5.48 1.00 -7.36
CA TYR A 121 -6.34 0.00 -8.00
C TYR A 121 -6.25 0.08 -9.54
N HIS A 122 -6.47 -1.06 -10.22
CA HIS A 122 -6.08 -1.42 -11.60
C HIS A 122 -6.49 -0.43 -12.71
N GLU A 123 -7.25 0.60 -12.39
CA GLU A 123 -7.71 1.64 -13.32
C GLU A 123 -6.94 2.95 -13.17
N GLU A 124 -5.70 2.88 -12.68
CA GLU A 124 -4.90 4.06 -12.34
C GLU A 124 -5.64 4.99 -11.37
N GLU A 125 -6.39 4.37 -10.45
CA GLU A 125 -7.10 5.09 -9.41
C GLU A 125 -6.32 4.98 -8.10
N LEU A 126 -6.07 6.13 -7.49
CA LEU A 126 -5.43 6.26 -6.19
C LEU A 126 -6.45 6.76 -5.20
N SER A 127 -6.61 6.00 -4.12
CA SER A 127 -7.43 6.37 -2.97
C SER A 127 -6.57 6.49 -1.71
N ILE A 128 -6.81 7.52 -0.91
CA ILE A 128 -6.16 7.71 0.40
C ILE A 128 -7.25 7.83 1.46
N PHE A 129 -7.10 7.04 2.52
CA PHE A 129 -8.04 6.98 3.64
C PHE A 129 -7.35 7.45 4.92
N LEU A 130 -8.04 8.26 5.71
CA LEU A 130 -7.63 8.68 7.06
C LEU A 130 -8.54 8.03 8.11
N LEU A 131 -7.91 7.51 9.16
CA LEU A 131 -8.56 6.75 10.21
C LEU A 131 -8.40 7.50 11.54
N ASN A 132 -9.47 7.47 12.37
CA ASN A 132 -9.51 8.09 13.70
C ASN A 132 -8.83 7.23 14.76
#